data_AF-A0A3L7A4H7-F1
#
_entry.id   AF-A0A3L7A4H7-F1
#
_cell.length_a   1.000
_cell.length_b   1.000
_cell.length_c   1.000
_cell.angle_alpha   90.00
_cell.angle_beta   90.00
_cell.angle_gamma   90.00
#
_symmetry.space_group_name_H-M   'P 1'
#
loop_
_entity.id
_entity.type
_entity.pdbx_description
1 polymer ?
#
loop_
_entity_poly.entity_id
_entity_poly.type
_entity_poly.pdbx_seq_one_letter_code
_entity_poly.pdbx_strand_id
1 'polypeptide(L)'
;MWHLAVLWGAQTQGGTVTEHQNPSPVPESESTDPADFRIAYVSGVSLGKWGTAWTERNPRIRTSFTMGERDVQRRVLTDHTADVSFVRLPFDRGDDLHLIKLYEETPMVVLPKGHELLEADEIALADLAGLHLIQDPRDVPGWSEIGTEMIEGTRPDLPAPDRVVDAIELVAAGIGFVIVPQSLARLHDRKDVKHRRVTGVEPTEIGIAWRIDEDDAVRAERVEDFIGIVRGRTANSSRGRAEAEPEAPAKKKGPAQQPSKKPAPFRPRQPRKPASKKRGRR
;
A
#
# COMPACT_ATOMS: atom_id res chain seq x y z
N MET A 1 22.07 -38.78 -73.19
CA MET A 1 22.33 -38.37 -71.79
C MET A 1 21.09 -38.78 -71.01
N TRP A 2 21.20 -39.91 -70.31
CA TRP A 2 20.11 -40.90 -70.26
C TRP A 2 19.02 -40.61 -69.20
N HIS A 3 17.80 -40.90 -69.65
CA HIS A 3 16.47 -40.82 -69.04
C HIS A 3 16.23 -41.76 -67.84
N LEU A 4 15.18 -41.43 -67.06
CA LEU A 4 14.02 -42.25 -66.58
C LEU A 4 13.62 -41.81 -65.16
N ALA A 5 12.48 -41.16 -64.90
CA ALA A 5 11.09 -41.63 -64.98
C ALA A 5 10.78 -42.83 -64.07
N VAL A 6 10.08 -42.58 -62.95
CA VAL A 6 9.06 -43.48 -62.42
C VAL A 6 7.85 -42.65 -61.96
N LEU A 7 6.71 -43.00 -62.56
CA LEU A 7 5.36 -42.57 -62.25
C LEU A 7 4.75 -43.39 -61.10
N TRP A 8 3.80 -42.73 -60.43
CA TRP A 8 2.51 -43.23 -59.96
C TRP A 8 2.29 -43.47 -58.46
N GLY A 9 1.23 -42.83 -57.98
CA GLY A 9 0.61 -43.07 -56.68
C GLY A 9 -0.44 -42.01 -56.33
N ALA A 10 -1.27 -41.58 -57.28
CA ALA A 10 -2.47 -40.81 -56.97
C ALA A 10 -3.55 -41.81 -56.53
N GLN A 11 -3.84 -41.84 -55.23
CA GLN A 11 -5.09 -42.40 -54.72
C GLN A 11 -5.75 -41.34 -53.84
N THR A 12 -6.65 -40.58 -54.46
CA THR A 12 -7.64 -39.76 -53.78
C THR A 12 -8.71 -40.66 -53.19
N GLN A 13 -8.82 -40.74 -51.87
CA GLN A 13 -10.11 -40.94 -51.20
C GLN A 13 -10.15 -40.15 -49.88
N GLY A 14 -11.00 -39.11 -49.90
CA GLY A 14 -11.84 -38.66 -48.81
C GLY A 14 -11.22 -38.55 -47.41
N GLY A 15 -10.62 -37.41 -47.12
CA GLY A 15 -10.37 -36.96 -45.75
C GLY A 15 -10.39 -35.46 -45.74
N THR A 16 -11.43 -34.88 -45.15
CA THR A 16 -11.57 -33.45 -44.88
C THR A 16 -10.29 -32.90 -44.26
N VAL A 17 -9.54 -32.09 -45.00
CA VAL A 17 -8.48 -31.27 -44.43
C VAL A 17 -9.18 -30.19 -43.62
N THR A 18 -9.30 -30.42 -42.31
CA THR A 18 -9.61 -29.36 -41.37
C THR A 18 -8.46 -28.38 -41.44
N GLU A 19 -8.71 -27.26 -42.12
CA GLU A 19 -7.84 -26.10 -42.16
C GLU A 19 -7.56 -25.69 -40.71
N HIS A 20 -6.32 -25.94 -40.25
CA HIS A 20 -5.82 -25.38 -39.01
C HIS A 20 -5.75 -23.87 -39.22
N GLN A 21 -6.83 -23.17 -38.84
CA GLN A 21 -6.81 -21.73 -38.65
C GLN A 21 -5.65 -21.40 -37.72
N ASN A 22 -4.67 -20.73 -38.31
CA ASN A 22 -3.65 -19.98 -37.60
C ASN A 22 -4.39 -19.07 -36.60
N PRO A 23 -4.11 -19.11 -35.29
CA PRO A 23 -4.79 -18.23 -34.36
C PRO A 23 -4.48 -16.79 -34.75
N SER A 24 -5.55 -16.03 -35.04
CA SER A 24 -5.48 -14.58 -35.22
C SER A 24 -4.68 -13.96 -34.09
N PRO A 25 -3.84 -12.93 -34.37
CA PRO A 25 -3.11 -12.25 -33.31
C PRO A 25 -4.12 -11.75 -32.26
N VAL A 26 -3.86 -12.12 -31.01
CA VAL A 26 -4.53 -11.53 -29.85
C VAL A 26 -4.39 -10.02 -30.01
N PRO A 27 -5.48 -9.22 -29.99
CA PRO A 27 -5.31 -7.79 -30.05
C PRO A 27 -4.54 -7.37 -28.79
N GLU A 28 -3.30 -6.95 -28.96
CA GLU A 28 -2.59 -6.12 -28.00
C GLU A 28 -3.52 -4.95 -27.69
N SER A 29 -4.10 -4.95 -26.49
CA SER A 29 -4.98 -3.88 -26.04
C SER A 29 -4.14 -2.68 -25.64
N GLU A 30 -3.43 -2.09 -26.60
CA GLU A 30 -2.92 -0.73 -26.50
C GLU A 30 -4.06 0.23 -26.86
N SER A 31 -5.00 0.42 -25.94
CA SER A 31 -5.91 1.56 -25.98
C SER A 31 -5.61 2.45 -24.78
N THR A 32 -4.57 3.27 -24.89
CA THR A 32 -4.35 4.38 -23.96
C THR A 32 -5.32 5.50 -24.35
N ASP A 33 -6.57 5.38 -23.88
CA ASP A 33 -7.54 6.46 -24.03
C ASP A 33 -7.08 7.63 -23.16
N PRO A 34 -6.88 8.84 -23.72
CA PRO A 34 -6.54 10.03 -22.93
C PRO A 34 -7.64 10.41 -21.90
N ALA A 35 -8.78 9.73 -21.88
CA ALA A 35 -9.82 9.87 -20.86
C ALA A 35 -9.59 9.07 -19.56
N ASP A 36 -8.58 8.20 -19.50
CA ASP A 36 -8.36 7.33 -18.34
C ASP A 36 -7.44 7.97 -17.28
N PHE A 37 -7.61 7.57 -16.02
CA PHE A 37 -6.69 7.85 -14.91
C PHE A 37 -6.32 6.55 -14.20
N ARG A 38 -5.04 6.20 -14.22
CA ARG A 38 -4.53 4.86 -13.87
C ARG A 38 -3.72 4.95 -12.59
N ILE A 39 -4.17 4.22 -11.58
CA ILE A 39 -3.58 4.21 -10.25
C ILE A 39 -2.96 2.83 -10.02
N ALA A 40 -1.64 2.78 -9.91
CA ALA A 40 -0.95 1.58 -9.45
C ALA A 40 -0.80 1.58 -7.93
N TYR A 41 -0.70 0.41 -7.32
CA TYR A 41 -0.48 0.30 -5.87
C TYR A 41 0.16 -1.03 -5.48
N VAL A 42 0.97 -0.99 -4.42
CA VAL A 42 1.47 -2.21 -3.76
C VAL A 42 0.39 -2.91 -2.94
N SER A 43 0.54 -4.22 -2.80
CA SER A 43 -0.31 -5.03 -1.92
C SER A 43 -0.34 -4.46 -0.49
N GLY A 44 -1.51 -4.52 0.15
CA GLY A 44 -1.71 -4.03 1.52
C GLY A 44 -2.01 -2.53 1.67
N VAL A 45 -1.98 -1.73 0.59
CA VAL A 45 -2.40 -0.33 0.64
C VAL A 45 -3.93 -0.21 0.62
N SER A 46 -4.49 0.57 1.53
CA SER A 46 -5.92 0.88 1.54
C SER A 46 -6.20 2.13 0.70
N LEU A 47 -6.78 1.93 -0.49
CA LEU A 47 -7.09 3.01 -1.43
C LEU A 47 -8.48 3.63 -1.22
N GLY A 48 -9.36 3.00 -0.44
CA GLY A 48 -10.79 3.31 -0.43
C GLY A 48 -11.09 4.80 -0.21
N LYS A 49 -10.42 5.45 0.74
CA LYS A 49 -10.62 6.89 1.02
C LYS A 49 -10.31 7.77 -0.19
N TRP A 50 -9.16 7.57 -0.83
CA TRP A 50 -8.71 8.42 -1.93
C TRP A 50 -9.41 8.07 -3.25
N GLY A 51 -9.61 6.79 -3.51
CA GLY A 51 -10.32 6.30 -4.70
C GLY A 51 -11.79 6.74 -4.72
N THR A 52 -12.50 6.65 -3.59
CA THR A 52 -13.88 7.14 -3.48
C THR A 52 -13.95 8.65 -3.71
N ALA A 53 -13.13 9.43 -2.99
CA ALA A 53 -13.12 10.89 -3.13
C ALA A 53 -12.76 11.34 -4.56
N TRP A 54 -11.84 10.64 -5.22
CA TRP A 54 -11.47 10.91 -6.62
C TRP A 54 -12.63 10.63 -7.58
N THR A 55 -13.25 9.46 -7.46
CA THR A 55 -14.34 9.04 -8.36
C THR A 55 -15.58 9.92 -8.20
N GLU A 56 -15.88 10.35 -6.97
CA GLU A 56 -16.97 11.30 -6.68
C GLU A 56 -16.71 12.68 -7.27
N ARG A 57 -15.46 13.17 -7.22
CA ARG A 57 -15.08 14.48 -7.78
C ARG A 57 -14.94 14.45 -9.31
N ASN A 58 -14.59 13.30 -9.87
CA ASN A 58 -14.29 13.13 -11.30
C ASN A 58 -15.11 12.00 -11.94
N PRO A 59 -16.46 12.05 -11.92
CA PRO A 59 -17.30 10.94 -12.36
C PRO A 59 -17.23 10.64 -13.87
N ARG A 60 -16.65 11.56 -14.66
CA ARG A 60 -16.46 11.41 -16.11
C ARG A 60 -15.09 10.84 -16.49
N ILE A 61 -14.17 10.72 -15.54
CA ILE A 61 -12.83 10.17 -15.77
C ILE A 61 -12.88 8.68 -15.43
N ARG A 62 -12.62 7.83 -16.42
CA ARG A 62 -12.54 6.39 -16.17
C ARG A 62 -11.29 6.12 -15.34
N THR A 63 -11.48 5.57 -14.15
CA THR A 63 -10.38 5.31 -13.23
C THR A 63 -10.11 3.82 -13.13
N SER A 64 -8.86 3.41 -13.28
CA SER A 64 -8.45 2.01 -13.10
C SER A 64 -7.45 1.88 -11.96
N PHE A 65 -7.49 0.72 -11.30
CA PHE A 65 -6.65 0.39 -10.16
C PHE A 65 -5.92 -0.91 -10.47
N THR A 66 -4.59 -0.87 -10.46
CA THR A 66 -3.76 -2.04 -10.77
C THR A 66 -2.84 -2.33 -9.58
N MET A 67 -3.05 -3.49 -8.97
CA MET A 67 -2.15 -3.98 -7.92
C MET A 67 -0.89 -4.55 -8.58
N GLY A 68 0.28 -4.23 -8.04
CA GLY A 68 1.55 -4.81 -8.46
C GLY A 68 2.50 -4.97 -7.27
N GLU A 69 3.47 -5.87 -7.40
CA GLU A 69 4.51 -6.03 -6.38
C GLU A 69 5.55 -4.89 -6.45
N ARG A 70 6.45 -4.84 -5.45
CA ARG A 70 7.38 -3.71 -5.22
C ARG A 70 8.25 -3.41 -6.45
N ASP A 71 8.73 -4.44 -7.11
CA ASP A 71 9.67 -4.41 -8.24
C ASP A 71 9.06 -3.77 -9.51
N VAL A 72 7.74 -3.82 -9.67
CA VAL A 72 7.07 -3.29 -10.86
C VAL A 72 6.69 -1.80 -10.71
N GLN A 73 6.64 -1.26 -9.49
CA GLN A 73 6.04 0.07 -9.26
C GLN A 73 6.80 1.25 -9.87
N ARG A 74 8.14 1.17 -10.00
CA ARG A 74 8.89 2.19 -10.75
C ARG A 74 8.57 2.10 -12.23
N ARG A 75 8.56 0.86 -12.75
CA ARG A 75 8.34 0.57 -14.17
C ARG A 75 6.97 1.04 -14.65
N VAL A 76 5.90 0.86 -13.87
CA VAL A 76 4.58 1.33 -14.29
C VAL A 76 4.51 2.84 -14.50
N LEU A 77 5.32 3.60 -13.77
CA LEU A 77 5.44 5.05 -13.96
C LEU A 77 6.31 5.38 -15.17
N THR A 78 7.49 4.77 -15.31
CA THR A 78 8.40 5.07 -16.44
C THR A 78 7.84 4.60 -17.79
N ASP A 79 7.11 3.50 -17.82
CA ASP A 79 6.52 2.93 -19.04
C ASP A 79 5.15 3.55 -19.34
N HIS A 80 4.75 4.58 -18.59
CA HIS A 80 3.46 5.27 -18.74
C HIS A 80 2.25 4.33 -18.68
N THR A 81 2.31 3.23 -17.91
CA THR A 81 1.16 2.33 -17.69
C THR A 81 0.37 2.70 -16.43
N ALA A 82 0.91 3.59 -15.59
CA ALA A 82 0.23 4.27 -14.50
C ALA A 82 0.54 5.77 -14.50
N ASP A 83 -0.41 6.56 -13.98
CA ASP A 83 -0.27 8.00 -13.80
C ASP A 83 0.27 8.33 -12.40
N VAL A 84 -0.15 7.55 -11.41
CA VAL A 84 0.36 7.59 -10.04
C VAL A 84 0.55 6.17 -9.50
N SER A 85 1.48 5.99 -8.57
CA SER A 85 1.70 4.71 -7.89
C SER A 85 1.82 4.89 -6.38
N PHE A 86 1.10 4.06 -5.62
CA PHE A 86 1.34 3.89 -4.18
C PHE A 86 2.44 2.86 -3.95
N VAL A 87 3.55 3.31 -3.38
CA VAL A 87 4.81 2.57 -3.28
C VAL A 87 5.18 2.32 -1.82
N ARG A 88 5.92 1.23 -1.57
CA ARG A 88 6.53 0.96 -0.26
C ARG A 88 7.99 1.40 -0.26
N LEU A 89 8.41 2.09 0.79
CA LEU A 89 9.78 2.56 0.95
C LEU A 89 10.68 1.47 1.58
N PRO A 90 11.98 1.42 1.21
CA PRO A 90 12.65 2.34 0.28
C PRO A 90 12.22 2.16 -1.18
N PHE A 91 12.03 3.27 -1.88
CA PHE A 91 11.62 3.31 -3.29
C PHE A 91 12.61 4.17 -4.07
N ASP A 92 13.15 3.64 -5.15
CA ASP A 92 14.01 4.39 -6.05
C ASP A 92 13.17 5.38 -6.86
N ARG A 93 13.12 6.62 -6.39
CA ARG A 93 12.44 7.71 -7.12
C ARG A 93 13.29 8.28 -8.25
N GLY A 94 14.61 8.11 -8.25
CA GLY A 94 15.49 8.84 -9.17
C GLY A 94 15.30 10.36 -9.13
N ASP A 95 15.65 11.03 -10.22
CA ASP A 95 15.42 12.47 -10.42
C ASP A 95 14.24 12.75 -11.38
N ASP A 96 13.50 11.71 -11.75
CA ASP A 96 12.39 11.73 -12.70
C ASP A 96 11.01 11.57 -12.05
N LEU A 97 10.96 11.17 -10.77
CA LEU A 97 9.72 10.99 -10.02
C LEU A 97 9.64 11.92 -8.79
N HIS A 98 8.47 12.52 -8.64
CA HIS A 98 8.00 13.05 -7.37
C HIS A 98 7.63 11.91 -6.42
N LEU A 99 7.79 12.15 -5.13
CA LEU A 99 7.44 11.21 -4.06
C LEU A 99 6.96 11.97 -2.83
N ILE A 100 5.80 11.59 -2.29
CA ILE A 100 5.30 12.05 -0.99
C ILE A 100 5.13 10.84 -0.07
N LYS A 101 5.66 10.93 1.15
CA LYS A 101 5.42 9.97 2.23
C LYS A 101 4.02 10.15 2.81
N LEU A 102 3.32 9.05 3.07
CA LEU A 102 1.93 9.06 3.52
C LEU A 102 1.79 8.56 4.96
N TYR A 103 2.25 7.35 5.26
CA TYR A 103 2.16 6.75 6.59
C TYR A 103 3.19 5.64 6.79
N GLU A 104 3.53 5.39 8.06
CA GLU A 104 4.33 4.25 8.48
C GLU A 104 3.46 2.99 8.64
N GLU A 105 4.01 1.84 8.28
CA GLU A 105 3.41 0.53 8.45
C GLU A 105 3.98 -0.16 9.69
N THR A 106 3.10 -0.68 10.56
CA THR A 106 3.53 -1.45 11.73
C THR A 106 4.12 -2.80 11.31
N PRO A 107 5.37 -3.13 11.69
CA PRO A 107 5.98 -4.42 11.39
C PRO A 107 5.37 -5.54 12.24
N MET A 108 5.03 -6.65 11.59
CA MET A 108 4.47 -7.84 12.20
C MET A 108 5.31 -9.06 11.81
N VAL A 109 5.67 -9.90 12.77
CA VAL A 109 6.20 -11.23 12.49
C VAL A 109 5.03 -12.17 12.30
N VAL A 110 5.13 -13.04 11.30
CA VAL A 110 4.22 -14.16 11.10
C VAL A 110 4.95 -15.44 11.50
N LEU A 111 4.35 -16.19 12.41
CA LEU A 111 4.86 -17.45 12.94
C LEU A 111 3.85 -18.59 12.72
N PRO A 112 4.31 -19.85 12.69
CA PRO A 112 3.41 -21.00 12.71
C PRO A 112 2.52 -20.96 13.95
N LYS A 113 1.27 -21.39 13.82
CA LYS A 113 0.36 -21.49 14.96
C LYS A 113 0.96 -22.43 16.02
N GLY A 114 1.00 -21.96 17.27
CA GLY A 114 1.53 -22.73 18.40
C GLY A 114 3.03 -22.55 18.64
N HIS A 115 3.71 -21.71 17.88
CA HIS A 115 5.09 -21.30 18.17
C HIS A 115 5.18 -20.62 19.55
N GLU A 116 6.19 -20.96 20.35
CA GLU A 116 6.36 -20.50 21.74
C GLU A 116 6.36 -18.96 21.90
N LEU A 117 7.03 -18.26 20.98
CA LEU A 117 7.07 -16.79 20.98
C LEU A 117 5.69 -16.12 20.85
N LEU A 118 4.64 -16.84 20.44
CA LEU A 118 3.27 -16.30 20.36
C LEU A 118 2.60 -16.11 21.73
N GLU A 119 3.22 -16.59 22.81
CA GLU A 119 2.79 -16.32 24.19
C GLU A 119 2.96 -14.84 24.56
N ALA A 120 3.88 -14.13 23.90
CA ALA A 120 4.04 -12.68 24.06
C ALA A 120 3.11 -11.90 23.12
N ASP A 121 2.70 -10.70 23.54
CA ASP A 121 1.92 -9.76 22.73
C ASP A 121 2.77 -9.02 21.68
N GLU A 122 4.04 -8.80 22.01
CA GLU A 122 5.07 -8.22 21.13
C GLU A 122 6.35 -9.06 21.23
N ILE A 123 7.09 -9.17 20.12
CA ILE A 123 8.30 -9.99 20.02
C ILE A 123 9.46 -9.07 19.65
N ALA A 124 10.60 -9.17 20.33
CA ALA A 124 11.79 -8.42 19.92
C ALA A 124 12.46 -9.11 18.72
N LEU A 125 13.01 -8.33 17.79
CA LEU A 125 13.75 -8.88 16.65
C LEU A 125 14.88 -9.83 17.10
N ALA A 126 15.54 -9.53 18.21
CA ALA A 126 16.59 -10.36 18.78
C ALA A 126 16.10 -11.75 19.22
N ASP A 127 14.83 -11.89 19.66
CA ASP A 127 14.25 -13.18 20.05
C ASP A 127 14.03 -14.11 18.85
N LEU A 128 14.02 -13.55 17.63
CA LEU A 128 13.90 -14.30 16.39
C LEU A 128 15.24 -14.82 15.87
N ALA A 129 16.38 -14.36 16.42
CA ALA A 129 17.73 -14.57 15.88
C ALA A 129 18.08 -16.03 15.55
N GLY A 130 17.58 -16.99 16.34
CA GLY A 130 17.81 -18.42 16.15
C GLY A 130 16.87 -19.11 15.13
N LEU A 131 15.90 -18.38 14.58
CA LEU A 131 14.95 -18.88 13.60
C LEU A 131 15.37 -18.51 12.18
N HIS A 132 14.90 -19.29 11.20
CA HIS A 132 15.15 -19.00 9.78
C HIS A 132 14.26 -17.87 9.28
N LEU A 133 14.85 -16.81 8.72
CA LEU A 133 14.12 -15.72 8.05
C LEU A 133 13.85 -16.11 6.59
N ILE A 134 12.59 -16.30 6.22
CA ILE A 134 12.22 -16.80 4.87
C ILE A 134 12.45 -15.76 3.77
N GLN A 135 12.17 -14.48 4.04
CA GLN A 135 12.37 -13.40 3.06
C GLN A 135 13.86 -13.05 2.91
N ASP A 136 14.15 -12.16 1.96
CA ASP A 136 15.49 -11.60 1.80
C ASP A 136 15.93 -10.83 3.07
N PRO A 137 17.09 -11.15 3.66
CA PRO A 137 17.66 -10.41 4.80
C PRO A 137 17.79 -8.90 4.58
N ARG A 138 17.97 -8.46 3.32
CA ARG A 138 18.09 -7.04 2.96
C ARG A 138 16.79 -6.26 3.18
N ASP A 139 15.65 -6.95 3.22
CA ASP A 139 14.35 -6.34 3.54
C ASP A 139 14.11 -6.16 5.04
N VAL A 140 15.01 -6.65 5.90
CA VAL A 140 14.94 -6.50 7.36
C VAL A 140 16.23 -5.84 7.86
N PRO A 141 16.29 -4.49 7.89
CA PRO A 141 17.45 -3.78 8.39
C PRO A 141 17.86 -4.25 9.80
N GLY A 142 19.16 -4.49 9.98
CA GLY A 142 19.73 -5.03 11.23
C GLY A 142 19.75 -6.55 11.35
N TRP A 143 19.04 -7.30 10.49
CA TRP A 143 18.99 -8.76 10.57
C TRP A 143 20.36 -9.43 10.38
N SER A 144 21.18 -8.91 9.46
CA SER A 144 22.51 -9.48 9.16
C SER A 144 23.47 -9.49 10.35
N GLU A 145 23.23 -8.63 11.35
CA GLU A 145 24.09 -8.49 12.52
C GLU A 145 23.69 -9.40 13.68
N ILE A 146 22.46 -9.93 13.66
CA ILE A 146 21.87 -10.66 14.79
C ILE A 146 21.42 -12.07 14.43
N GLY A 147 21.05 -12.33 13.18
CA GLY A 147 20.56 -13.65 12.75
C GLY A 147 21.68 -14.69 12.86
N THR A 148 21.46 -15.73 13.64
CA THR A 148 22.46 -16.78 13.90
C THR A 148 22.95 -17.40 12.58
N GLU A 149 22.04 -17.70 11.65
CA GLU A 149 22.40 -18.26 10.34
C GLU A 149 23.24 -17.32 9.46
N MET A 150 23.14 -16.01 9.68
CA MET A 150 23.93 -15.00 8.97
C MET A 150 25.34 -14.90 9.56
N ILE A 151 25.42 -14.86 10.89
CA ILE A 151 26.68 -14.77 11.63
C ILE A 151 27.53 -16.03 11.41
N GLU A 152 26.89 -17.20 11.45
CA GLU A 152 27.56 -18.48 11.29
C GLU A 152 27.76 -18.89 9.81
N GLY A 153 27.14 -18.16 8.87
CA GLY A 153 27.19 -18.49 7.45
C GLY A 153 26.51 -19.82 7.11
N THR A 154 25.51 -20.22 7.90
CA THR A 154 24.77 -21.49 7.76
C THR A 154 23.44 -21.32 7.02
N ARG A 155 23.08 -20.09 6.63
CA ARG A 155 21.84 -19.81 5.89
C ARG A 155 21.78 -20.64 4.59
N PRO A 156 20.67 -21.35 4.33
CA PRO A 156 20.47 -22.06 3.07
C PRO A 156 20.49 -21.14 1.85
N ASP A 157 21.15 -21.57 0.77
CA ASP A 157 21.13 -20.90 -0.53
C ASP A 157 19.84 -21.23 -1.29
N LEU A 158 18.73 -20.66 -0.82
CA LEU A 158 17.40 -20.76 -1.43
C LEU A 158 16.94 -19.37 -1.86
N PRO A 159 16.29 -19.26 -3.04
CA PRO A 159 15.72 -17.99 -3.45
C PRO A 159 14.63 -17.57 -2.46
N ALA A 160 14.62 -16.28 -2.10
CA ALA A 160 13.53 -15.71 -1.33
C ALA A 160 12.24 -15.77 -2.16
N PRO A 161 11.07 -16.01 -1.54
CA PRO A 161 9.81 -15.98 -2.27
C PRO A 161 9.52 -14.60 -2.86
N ASP A 162 9.08 -14.55 -4.12
CA ASP A 162 8.77 -13.30 -4.81
C ASP A 162 7.56 -12.58 -4.20
N ARG A 163 6.61 -13.35 -3.65
CA ARG A 163 5.36 -12.83 -3.08
C ARG A 163 5.25 -13.16 -1.60
N VAL A 164 4.66 -12.22 -0.86
CA VAL A 164 4.42 -12.37 0.58
C VAL A 164 3.54 -13.58 0.91
N VAL A 165 2.55 -13.90 0.05
CA VAL A 165 1.71 -15.08 0.27
C VAL A 165 2.51 -16.38 0.23
N ASP A 166 3.49 -16.49 -0.66
CA ASP A 166 4.34 -17.66 -0.81
C ASP A 166 5.26 -17.81 0.41
N ALA A 167 5.78 -16.69 0.94
CA ALA A 167 6.53 -16.71 2.20
C ALA A 167 5.67 -17.15 3.39
N ILE A 168 4.41 -16.71 3.47
CA ILE A 168 3.48 -17.12 4.52
C ILE A 168 3.10 -18.60 4.40
N GLU A 169 3.05 -19.17 3.19
CA GLU A 169 2.89 -20.61 3.00
C GLU A 169 4.06 -21.42 3.58
N LEU A 170 5.30 -20.94 3.41
CA LEU A 170 6.48 -21.55 4.04
C LEU A 170 6.47 -21.43 5.57
N VAL A 171 5.99 -20.30 6.11
CA VAL A 171 5.74 -20.16 7.55
C VAL A 171 4.72 -21.19 8.02
N ALA A 172 3.61 -21.35 7.31
CA ALA A 172 2.59 -22.34 7.66
C ALA A 172 3.13 -23.79 7.64
N ALA A 173 4.13 -24.06 6.79
CA ALA A 173 4.85 -25.33 6.74
C ALA A 173 5.89 -25.50 7.87
N GLY A 174 6.09 -24.49 8.72
CA GLY A 174 7.04 -24.54 9.85
C GLY A 174 8.51 -24.31 9.47
N ILE A 175 8.77 -23.77 8.27
CA ILE A 175 10.14 -23.59 7.76
C ILE A 175 10.88 -22.45 8.45
N GLY A 176 10.15 -21.44 8.92
CA GLY A 176 10.74 -20.25 9.52
C GLY A 176 9.69 -19.18 9.79
N PHE A 177 10.11 -17.92 9.73
CA PHE A 177 9.25 -16.75 9.93
C PHE A 177 9.43 -15.72 8.82
N VAL A 178 8.49 -14.78 8.74
CA VAL A 178 8.54 -13.61 7.85
C VAL A 178 8.12 -12.36 8.63
N ILE A 179 8.70 -11.20 8.31
CA ILE A 179 8.32 -9.90 8.85
C ILE A 179 7.66 -9.07 7.75
N VAL A 180 6.40 -8.72 7.97
CA VAL A 180 5.56 -8.03 6.99
C VAL A 180 4.80 -6.87 7.64
N PRO A 181 4.40 -5.85 6.87
CA PRO A 181 3.42 -4.87 7.31
C PRO A 181 2.15 -5.50 7.88
N GLN A 182 1.55 -4.86 8.89
CA GLN A 182 0.29 -5.31 9.49
C GLN A 182 -0.85 -5.47 8.47
N SER A 183 -0.90 -4.62 7.45
CA SER A 183 -1.86 -4.74 6.35
C SER A 183 -1.72 -6.06 5.62
N LEU A 184 -0.50 -6.50 5.32
CA LEU A 184 -0.21 -7.77 4.65
C LEU A 184 -0.42 -8.97 5.57
N ALA A 185 -0.04 -8.86 6.86
CA ALA A 185 -0.32 -9.90 7.85
C ALA A 185 -1.83 -10.18 7.96
N ARG A 186 -2.67 -9.13 7.90
CA ARG A 186 -4.13 -9.26 7.89
C ARG A 186 -4.68 -9.76 6.56
N LEU A 187 -4.14 -9.27 5.45
CA LEU A 187 -4.57 -9.66 4.10
C LEU A 187 -4.37 -11.16 3.84
N HIS A 188 -3.29 -11.72 4.41
CA HIS A 188 -2.91 -13.12 4.25
C HIS A 188 -3.10 -13.95 5.53
N ASP A 189 -3.98 -13.51 6.45
CA ASP A 189 -4.27 -14.27 7.66
C ASP A 189 -4.88 -15.64 7.30
N ARG A 190 -4.45 -16.67 8.02
CA ARG A 190 -4.88 -18.05 7.83
C ARG A 190 -4.82 -18.81 9.15
N LYS A 191 -5.52 -19.94 9.20
CA LYS A 191 -5.79 -20.68 10.46
C LYS A 191 -4.54 -21.26 11.15
N ASP A 192 -3.49 -21.50 10.38
CA ASP A 192 -2.25 -22.21 10.72
C ASP A 192 -1.06 -21.27 10.92
N VAL A 193 -1.26 -19.95 10.79
CA VAL A 193 -0.27 -18.93 11.17
C VAL A 193 -0.89 -17.94 12.17
N LYS A 194 -0.03 -17.22 12.88
CA LYS A 194 -0.41 -16.10 13.75
C LYS A 194 0.62 -14.98 13.60
N HIS A 195 0.17 -13.76 13.79
CA HIS A 195 1.03 -12.59 13.71
C HIS A 195 1.11 -11.84 15.04
N ARG A 196 2.29 -11.29 15.34
CA ARG A 196 2.58 -10.43 16.50
C ARG A 196 3.38 -9.22 16.05
N ARG A 197 3.26 -8.11 16.79
CA ARG A 197 4.06 -6.93 16.50
C ARG A 197 5.52 -7.25 16.80
N VAL A 198 6.43 -6.76 15.95
CA VAL A 198 7.87 -6.85 16.19
C VAL A 198 8.41 -5.52 16.64
N THR A 199 9.31 -5.54 17.62
CA THR A 199 10.08 -4.38 18.06
C THR A 199 11.55 -4.51 17.65
N GLY A 200 12.25 -3.38 17.51
CA GLY A 200 13.64 -3.38 17.04
C GLY A 200 13.82 -3.52 15.53
N VAL A 201 12.73 -3.38 14.76
CA VAL A 201 12.75 -3.29 13.29
C VAL A 201 12.33 -1.89 12.90
N GLU A 202 13.09 -1.26 11.99
CA GLU A 202 12.69 0.03 11.41
C GLU A 202 11.38 -0.14 10.61
N PRO A 203 10.34 0.68 10.84
CA PRO A 203 9.09 0.58 10.09
C PRO A 203 9.29 0.80 8.59
N THR A 204 8.48 0.12 7.77
CA THR A 204 8.34 0.50 6.36
C THR A 204 7.36 1.66 6.23
N GLU A 205 7.48 2.44 5.16
CA GLU A 205 6.57 3.55 4.89
C GLU A 205 5.86 3.35 3.55
N ILE A 206 4.62 3.84 3.44
CA ILE A 206 3.92 3.98 2.17
C ILE A 206 4.07 5.42 1.68
N GLY A 207 4.41 5.56 0.40
CA GLY A 207 4.42 6.81 -0.33
C GLY A 207 3.52 6.78 -1.56
N ILE A 208 3.34 7.93 -2.19
CA ILE A 208 2.79 8.05 -3.54
C ILE A 208 3.82 8.71 -4.45
N ALA A 209 4.05 8.11 -5.61
CA ALA A 209 4.99 8.57 -6.62
C ALA A 209 4.28 8.84 -7.96
N TRP A 210 4.81 9.82 -8.70
CA TRP A 210 4.38 10.20 -10.04
C TRP A 210 5.51 10.92 -10.78
N ARG A 211 5.45 11.01 -12.11
CA ARG A 211 6.51 11.64 -12.92
C ARG A 211 6.58 13.15 -12.71
N ILE A 212 7.79 13.72 -12.85
CA ILE A 212 8.05 15.17 -12.76
C ILE A 212 7.66 15.89 -14.04
N ASP A 213 8.12 15.39 -15.20
CA ASP A 213 7.75 15.93 -16.50
C ASP A 213 6.57 15.17 -17.08
N GLU A 214 5.46 15.87 -17.21
CA GLU A 214 4.26 15.39 -17.86
C GLU A 214 4.00 16.29 -19.07
N ASP A 215 4.43 15.85 -20.27
CA ASP A 215 4.18 16.57 -21.54
C ASP A 215 2.67 16.76 -21.82
N ASP A 216 1.85 15.94 -21.18
CA ASP A 216 0.40 15.98 -21.23
C ASP A 216 -0.17 16.86 -20.10
N ALA A 217 -0.48 18.11 -20.43
CA ALA A 217 -1.05 19.08 -19.51
C ALA A 217 -2.39 18.63 -18.87
N VAL A 218 -3.22 17.88 -19.62
CA VAL A 218 -4.50 17.37 -19.10
C VAL A 218 -4.24 16.32 -18.04
N ARG A 219 -3.24 15.46 -18.27
CA ARG A 219 -2.85 14.43 -17.30
C ARG A 219 -2.16 15.04 -16.07
N ALA A 220 -1.32 16.05 -16.27
CA ALA A 220 -0.69 16.80 -15.18
C ALA A 220 -1.74 17.41 -14.24
N GLU A 221 -2.80 18.02 -14.78
CA GLU A 221 -3.91 18.56 -13.99
C GLU A 221 -4.60 17.48 -13.16
N ARG A 222 -4.87 16.30 -13.76
CA ARG A 222 -5.49 15.17 -13.05
C ARG A 222 -4.63 14.64 -11.91
N VAL A 223 -3.32 14.49 -12.15
CA VAL A 223 -2.36 14.07 -11.13
C VAL A 223 -2.36 15.08 -9.98
N GLU A 224 -2.25 16.38 -10.27
CA GLU A 224 -2.26 17.42 -9.23
C GLU A 224 -3.56 17.46 -8.43
N ASP A 225 -4.70 17.23 -9.08
CA ASP A 225 -5.99 17.10 -8.41
C ASP A 225 -6.04 15.87 -7.49
N PHE A 226 -5.54 14.72 -7.96
CA PHE A 226 -5.48 13.50 -7.15
C PHE A 226 -4.53 13.66 -5.96
N ILE A 227 -3.35 14.23 -6.17
CA ILE A 227 -2.41 14.57 -5.09
C ILE A 227 -3.04 15.57 -4.11
N GLY A 228 -3.89 16.48 -4.60
CA GLY A 228 -4.72 17.32 -3.76
C GLY A 228 -5.63 16.54 -2.83
N ILE A 229 -6.34 15.53 -3.35
CA ILE A 229 -7.19 14.63 -2.55
C ILE A 229 -6.36 13.83 -1.55
N VAL A 230 -5.21 13.30 -1.96
CA VAL A 230 -4.30 12.54 -1.08
C VAL A 230 -3.85 13.38 0.11
N ARG A 231 -3.53 14.66 -0.14
CA ARG A 231 -3.18 15.66 0.88
C ARG A 231 -4.39 16.18 1.69
N GLY A 232 -5.60 15.71 1.41
CA GLY A 232 -6.81 16.08 2.14
C GLY A 232 -7.45 17.41 1.72
N ARG A 233 -7.11 17.96 0.54
CA ARG A 233 -7.86 19.10 -0.03
C ARG A 233 -9.31 18.65 -0.29
N THR A 234 -10.25 19.34 0.34
CA THR A 234 -11.68 19.14 0.08
C THR A 234 -12.08 19.83 -1.22
N ALA A 235 -13.15 19.35 -1.86
CA ALA A 235 -13.64 19.87 -3.14
C ALA A 235 -13.95 21.39 -3.13
N ASN A 236 -14.18 21.99 -1.95
CA ASN A 236 -14.44 23.42 -1.77
C ASN A 236 -13.17 24.28 -1.58
N SER A 237 -11.97 23.71 -1.67
CA SER A 237 -10.71 24.46 -1.55
C SER A 237 -10.18 24.93 -2.91
N SER A 238 -11.05 25.45 -3.79
CA SER A 238 -10.64 26.20 -4.98
C SER A 238 -10.75 27.70 -4.71
N ARG A 239 -9.81 28.28 -3.97
CA ARG A 239 -9.52 29.72 -4.16
C ARG A 239 -8.74 29.82 -5.47
N GLY A 240 -9.43 29.98 -6.60
CA GLY A 240 -8.74 30.14 -7.87
C GLY A 240 -9.47 29.73 -9.15
N ARG A 241 -10.78 29.48 -9.13
CA ARG A 241 -11.57 29.60 -10.37
C ARG A 241 -12.39 30.87 -10.27
N ALA A 242 -11.87 31.93 -10.87
CA ALA A 242 -12.61 33.17 -11.05
C ALA A 242 -13.78 32.88 -12.01
N GLU A 243 -15.01 32.94 -11.50
CA GLU A 243 -16.10 33.73 -12.08
C GLU A 243 -17.36 33.68 -11.19
N ALA A 244 -17.98 34.87 -11.09
CA ALA A 244 -19.29 35.20 -10.51
C ALA A 244 -19.44 35.15 -8.97
N GLU A 245 -19.20 36.31 -8.37
CA GLU A 245 -19.74 36.76 -7.08
C GLU A 245 -21.28 36.69 -7.08
N PRO A 246 -21.93 35.95 -6.16
CA PRO A 246 -23.31 36.19 -5.81
C PRO A 246 -23.35 37.07 -4.55
N GLU A 247 -24.06 38.19 -4.67
CA GLU A 247 -24.40 39.11 -3.59
C GLU A 247 -24.78 38.41 -2.28
N ALA A 248 -24.23 38.92 -1.18
CA ALA A 248 -24.61 38.54 0.17
C ALA A 248 -26.07 38.92 0.47
N PRO A 249 -26.90 38.02 1.04
CA PRO A 249 -28.20 38.44 1.55
C PRO A 249 -28.04 39.19 2.88
N ALA A 250 -28.63 40.38 2.91
CA ALA A 250 -28.63 41.33 4.01
C ALA A 250 -29.18 40.76 5.34
N LYS A 251 -28.42 41.00 6.41
CA LYS A 251 -28.83 40.75 7.81
C LYS A 251 -29.99 41.68 8.20
N LYS A 252 -31.15 41.12 8.57
CA LYS A 252 -32.20 41.86 9.28
C LYS A 252 -31.82 42.08 10.75
N LYS A 253 -31.89 43.34 11.18
CA LYS A 253 -31.62 43.84 12.54
C LYS A 253 -32.80 43.51 13.48
N GLY A 254 -32.52 42.94 14.65
CA GLY A 254 -33.38 42.99 15.84
C GLY A 254 -32.81 43.99 16.86
N PRO A 255 -33.63 44.64 17.71
CA PRO A 255 -33.22 45.84 18.44
C PRO A 255 -32.35 45.57 19.67
N ALA A 256 -31.54 46.58 19.99
CA ALA A 256 -30.46 46.59 20.97
C ALA A 256 -30.94 46.66 22.44
N GLN A 257 -30.19 46.01 23.33
CA GLN A 257 -30.12 46.34 24.76
C GLN A 257 -28.66 46.53 25.19
N GLN A 258 -28.43 47.64 25.89
CA GLN A 258 -27.14 48.14 26.39
C GLN A 258 -26.71 47.45 27.71
N PRO A 259 -25.42 47.58 28.10
CA PRO A 259 -24.68 46.55 28.82
C PRO A 259 -24.72 46.73 30.35
N SER A 260 -24.70 45.60 31.08
CA SER A 260 -24.42 45.58 32.52
C SER A 260 -23.16 44.74 32.82
N LYS A 261 -22.42 45.22 33.82
CA LYS A 261 -21.01 44.92 34.13
C LYS A 261 -20.80 43.53 34.75
N LYS A 262 -19.59 43.01 34.51
CA LYS A 262 -19.00 41.76 35.03
C LYS A 262 -19.01 41.66 36.57
N PRO A 263 -19.25 40.45 37.12
CA PRO A 263 -18.65 40.02 38.38
C PRO A 263 -17.42 39.12 38.16
N ALA A 264 -16.52 39.17 39.14
CA ALA A 264 -15.23 38.48 39.23
C ALA A 264 -15.36 36.99 39.63
N PRO A 265 -14.26 36.19 39.59
CA PRO A 265 -14.31 34.74 39.38
C PRO A 265 -14.50 33.91 40.65
N PHE A 266 -15.16 32.76 40.48
CA PHE A 266 -15.39 31.75 41.51
C PHE A 266 -14.15 30.86 41.71
N ARG A 267 -13.60 30.85 42.93
CA ARG A 267 -12.56 29.90 43.38
C ARG A 267 -13.23 28.75 44.17
N PRO A 268 -12.99 27.47 43.83
CA PRO A 268 -13.50 26.36 44.63
C PRO A 268 -12.72 26.21 45.95
N ARG A 269 -13.43 26.13 47.09
CA ARG A 269 -12.86 25.86 48.42
C ARG A 269 -12.74 24.35 48.64
N GLN A 270 -11.56 23.92 49.09
CA GLN A 270 -11.28 22.55 49.55
C GLN A 270 -12.09 22.19 50.81
N PRO A 271 -12.56 20.94 50.95
CA PRO A 271 -13.14 20.44 52.19
C PRO A 271 -12.05 20.17 53.25
N ARG A 272 -12.31 20.62 54.48
CA ARG A 272 -11.43 20.47 55.66
C ARG A 272 -11.57 19.07 56.26
N LYS A 273 -10.43 18.49 56.66
CA LYS A 273 -10.30 17.27 57.48
C LYS A 273 -10.93 17.46 58.87
N PRO A 274 -11.53 16.43 59.49
CA PRO A 274 -11.73 16.37 60.93
C PRO A 274 -10.49 15.86 61.67
N ALA A 275 -10.34 16.34 62.91
CA ALA A 275 -9.22 16.11 63.82
C ALA A 275 -9.34 14.81 64.67
N SER A 276 -8.26 14.54 65.39
CA SER A 276 -7.79 13.28 65.98
C SER A 276 -8.39 12.79 67.33
N LYS A 277 -8.23 11.47 67.56
CA LYS A 277 -7.81 10.73 68.79
C LYS A 277 -8.63 10.78 70.11
N LYS A 278 -9.04 9.58 70.55
CA LYS A 278 -8.88 8.98 71.90
C LYS A 278 -8.87 7.44 71.70
N ARG A 279 -7.74 6.73 71.79
CA ARG A 279 -7.02 6.22 72.98
C ARG A 279 -7.87 5.24 73.82
N GLY A 280 -7.66 3.95 73.58
CA GLY A 280 -7.92 2.85 74.51
C GLY A 280 -6.73 1.89 74.43
N ARG A 281 -5.99 1.76 75.55
CA ARG A 281 -4.82 0.90 75.73
C ARG A 281 -5.12 0.08 76.99
N ARG A 282 -5.33 -1.22 76.84
CA ARG A 282 -4.80 -2.28 77.70
C ARG A 282 -5.22 -3.63 77.15
#